data_AF-A0AAN9GBU8-F1
#
_entry.id   AF-A0AAN9GBU8-F1
#
_cell.length_a   1.000
_cell.length_b   1.000
_cell.length_c   1.000
_cell.angle_alpha   90.00
_cell.angle_beta   90.00
_cell.angle_gamma   90.00
#
_symmetry.space_group_name_H-M   'P 1'
#
loop_
_entity.id
_entity.type
_entity.pdbx_description
1 polymer ?
#
loop_
_entity_poly.entity_id
_entity_poly.type
_entity_poly.pdbx_seq_one_letter_code
_entity_poly.pdbx_strand_id
1 'polypeptide(L)'
;MATLPVSRNQVELPYYSKYLLVAAYLASYNPVVSDKRFFCKKAPKLSKRSKRTKKHERASNHLLGPKHFPLDRLLAIFYSIVEEKIAPSAIIFSQISSLVSLHLLGQTCSDSQIEMPRYKCLISLDFVRSVARTIGFDVLKYLYDFV
;
A
#
# COMPACT_ATOMS: atom_id res chain seq x y z
N MET A 1 30.18 -4.74 -27.37
CA MET A 1 29.41 -5.30 -26.25
C MET A 1 28.59 -4.17 -25.63
N ALA A 2 27.28 -4.13 -25.89
CA ALA A 2 26.42 -3.10 -25.32
C ALA A 2 26.14 -3.45 -23.85
N THR A 3 26.59 -2.59 -22.93
CA THR A 3 26.20 -2.65 -21.53
C THR A 3 24.73 -2.25 -21.43
N LEU A 4 23.85 -3.21 -21.15
CA LEU A 4 22.45 -2.94 -20.82
C LEU A 4 22.43 -2.04 -19.58
N PRO A 5 21.61 -0.98 -19.54
CA PRO A 5 21.47 -0.18 -18.34
C PRO A 5 20.86 -1.06 -17.25
N VAL A 6 21.69 -1.44 -16.26
CA VAL A 6 21.21 -2.11 -15.06
C VAL A 6 20.25 -1.15 -14.39
N SER A 7 18.96 -1.45 -14.52
CA SER A 7 17.90 -0.66 -13.90
C SER A 7 18.08 -0.76 -12.39
N ARG A 8 18.51 0.33 -11.74
CA ARG A 8 18.78 0.47 -10.30
C ARG A 8 17.57 0.22 -9.37
N ASN A 9 16.50 -0.40 -9.88
CA ASN A 9 15.23 -0.63 -9.19
C ASN A 9 14.98 -2.10 -8.81
N GLN A 10 15.99 -2.98 -8.90
CA GLN A 10 15.89 -4.35 -8.40
C GLN A 10 16.30 -4.42 -6.93
N VAL A 11 15.44 -3.93 -6.04
CA VAL A 11 15.56 -4.28 -4.61
C VAL A 11 14.89 -5.64 -4.43
N GLU A 12 15.69 -6.66 -4.12
CA GLU A 12 15.17 -7.98 -3.77
C GLU A 12 14.65 -7.95 -2.33
N LEU A 13 13.33 -7.98 -2.20
CA LEU A 13 12.64 -8.03 -0.91
C LEU A 13 12.05 -9.43 -0.67
N PRO A 14 11.96 -9.88 0.60
CA PRO A 14 11.20 -11.08 0.95
C PRO A 14 9.75 -11.01 0.45
N TYR A 15 9.14 -12.18 0.19
CA TYR A 15 7.80 -12.28 -0.38
C TYR A 15 6.76 -11.39 0.34
N TYR A 16 6.58 -11.55 1.65
CA TYR A 16 5.63 -10.74 2.42
C TYR A 16 6.01 -9.26 2.49
N SER A 17 7.31 -8.94 2.45
CA SER A 17 7.78 -7.55 2.45
C SER A 17 7.37 -6.81 1.17
N LYS A 18 7.34 -7.49 0.02
CA LYS A 18 6.83 -6.94 -1.24
C LYS A 18 5.35 -6.58 -1.11
N TYR A 19 4.53 -7.48 -0.57
CA TYR A 19 3.10 -7.23 -0.35
C TYR A 19 2.85 -6.12 0.67
N LEU A 20 3.60 -6.11 1.79
CA LEU A 20 3.52 -5.04 2.79
C LEU A 20 3.84 -3.68 2.18
N LEU A 21 4.86 -3.62 1.32
CA LEU A 21 5.25 -2.37 0.65
C LEU A 21 4.17 -1.89 -0.34
N VAL A 22 3.59 -2.80 -1.12
CA VAL A 22 2.46 -2.47 -2.01
C VAL A 22 1.24 -2.01 -1.21
N ALA A 23 0.89 -2.72 -0.13
CA ALA A 23 -0.22 -2.36 0.74
C ALA A 23 -0.01 -0.98 1.39
N ALA A 24 1.20 -0.67 1.85
CA ALA A 24 1.54 0.63 2.41
C ALA A 24 1.43 1.77 1.39
N TYR A 25 1.82 1.52 0.15
CA TYR A 25 1.63 2.48 -0.94
C TYR A 25 0.15 2.75 -1.18
N LEU A 26 -0.66 1.69 -1.34
CA LEU A 26 -2.11 1.83 -1.51
C LEU A 26 -2.74 2.58 -0.32
N ALA A 27 -2.32 2.28 0.92
CA ALA A 27 -2.79 2.98 2.11
C ALA A 27 -2.43 4.48 2.08
N SER A 28 -1.23 4.85 1.61
CA SER A 28 -0.78 6.25 1.62
C SER A 28 -1.48 7.11 0.57
N TYR A 29 -1.72 6.54 -0.63
CA TYR A 29 -2.24 7.30 -1.77
C TYR A 29 -3.77 7.21 -1.90
N ASN A 30 -4.40 6.17 -1.35
CA ASN A 30 -5.85 6.06 -1.37
C ASN A 30 -6.52 6.66 -0.12
N PRO A 31 -7.69 7.30 -0.28
CA PRO A 31 -8.48 7.72 0.87
C PRO A 31 -9.11 6.50 1.56
N VAL A 32 -9.25 6.54 2.90
CA VAL A 32 -9.81 5.45 3.73
C VAL A 32 -11.19 5.00 3.27
N VAL A 33 -12.02 5.92 2.76
CA VAL A 33 -13.36 5.61 2.24
C VAL A 33 -13.36 4.68 1.03
N SER A 34 -12.24 4.60 0.30
CA SER A 34 -12.12 3.74 -0.88
C SER A 34 -11.74 2.29 -0.54
N ASP A 35 -11.25 2.02 0.66
CA ASP A 35 -10.76 0.69 1.05
C ASP A 35 -11.86 -0.38 0.92
N LYS A 36 -13.09 -0.06 1.32
CA LYS A 36 -14.24 -0.98 1.21
C LYS A 36 -14.56 -1.35 -0.24
N ARG A 37 -14.39 -0.42 -1.18
CA ARG A 37 -14.64 -0.64 -2.62
C ARG A 37 -13.60 -1.60 -3.20
N PHE A 38 -12.35 -1.48 -2.77
CA PHE A 38 -11.21 -2.17 -3.36
C PHE A 38 -10.86 -3.49 -2.66
N PHE A 39 -11.04 -3.60 -1.34
CA PHE A 39 -10.44 -4.67 -0.54
C PHE A 39 -11.47 -5.59 0.17
N CYS A 40 -12.76 -5.25 0.18
CA CYS A 40 -13.78 -6.14 0.75
C CYS A 40 -14.23 -7.21 -0.25
N LYS A 41 -13.52 -8.34 -0.29
CA LYS A 41 -13.82 -9.53 -1.15
C LYS A 41 -15.22 -10.15 -0.92
N LYS A 42 -15.85 -9.94 0.24
CA LYS A 42 -17.15 -10.52 0.64
C LYS A 42 -18.32 -9.53 0.69
N ALA A 43 -18.22 -8.37 0.04
CA ALA A 43 -19.40 -7.51 -0.06
C ALA A 43 -20.44 -8.18 -0.99
N PRO A 44 -21.69 -8.44 -0.54
CA PRO A 44 -22.76 -8.80 -1.47
C PRO A 44 -22.79 -7.71 -2.55
N LYS A 45 -22.94 -8.11 -3.82
CA LYS A 45 -23.01 -7.22 -4.98
C LYS A 45 -23.83 -5.99 -4.59
N LEU A 46 -23.16 -4.88 -4.29
CA LEU A 46 -23.86 -3.66 -3.93
C LEU A 46 -24.73 -3.33 -5.12
N SER A 47 -26.04 -3.36 -4.86
CA SER A 47 -27.11 -2.89 -5.73
C SER A 47 -26.64 -1.65 -6.49
N LYS A 48 -27.12 -1.49 -7.74
CA LYS A 48 -26.80 -0.48 -8.77
C LYS A 48 -26.96 0.99 -8.34
N ARG A 49 -26.83 1.33 -7.06
CA ARG A 49 -27.04 2.64 -6.45
C ARG A 49 -25.75 3.42 -6.12
N SER A 50 -24.57 2.83 -6.29
CA SER A 50 -23.28 3.54 -6.09
C SER A 50 -22.68 4.09 -7.40
N LYS A 51 -23.51 4.54 -8.35
CA LYS A 51 -23.07 5.27 -9.56
C LYS A 51 -23.08 6.79 -9.38
N ARG A 52 -22.86 7.29 -8.16
CA ARG A 52 -22.87 8.73 -7.87
C ARG A 52 -21.90 9.09 -6.75
N THR A 53 -20.61 8.83 -6.95
CA THR A 53 -19.58 9.63 -6.28
C THR A 53 -18.93 10.49 -7.34
N LYS A 54 -19.31 11.77 -7.23
CA LYS A 54 -18.96 12.89 -8.10
C LYS A 54 -17.49 12.81 -8.53
N LYS A 55 -17.28 12.90 -9.84
CA LYS A 55 -16.07 13.41 -10.50
C LYS A 55 -15.86 14.84 -10.01
N HIS A 56 -15.49 15.01 -8.75
CA HIS A 56 -15.01 16.27 -8.25
C HIS A 56 -13.53 16.26 -8.56
N GLU A 57 -13.07 17.27 -9.28
CA GLU A 57 -11.67 17.69 -9.31
C GLU A 57 -11.19 17.83 -7.86
N ARG A 58 -10.76 16.73 -7.28
CA ARG A 58 -9.91 16.74 -6.10
C ARG A 58 -8.53 16.58 -6.69
N ALA A 59 -7.63 17.49 -6.34
CA ALA A 59 -6.23 17.39 -6.70
C ALA A 59 -5.80 15.92 -6.55
N SER A 60 -5.18 15.36 -7.60
CA SER A 60 -4.73 13.97 -7.61
C SER A 60 -4.02 13.69 -6.28
N ASN A 61 -4.35 12.59 -5.62
CA ASN A 61 -3.72 12.23 -4.35
C ASN A 61 -2.19 12.12 -4.50
N HIS A 62 -1.70 11.86 -5.72
CA HIS A 62 -0.28 11.95 -6.05
C HIS A 62 0.29 13.38 -5.97
N LEU A 63 -0.50 14.41 -6.27
CA LEU A 63 -0.12 15.83 -6.11
C LEU A 63 -0.14 16.27 -4.64
N LEU A 64 -0.98 15.64 -3.80
CA LEU A 64 -1.06 15.93 -2.36
C LEU A 64 0.05 15.23 -1.54
N GLY A 65 0.77 14.28 -2.16
CA GLY A 65 1.80 13.49 -1.50
C GLY A 65 1.26 12.35 -0.63
N PRO A 66 2.17 11.50 -0.09
CA PRO A 66 1.80 10.32 0.69
C PRO A 66 1.20 10.71 2.06
N LYS A 67 0.02 10.16 2.37
CA LYS A 67 -0.67 10.41 3.64
C LYS A 67 -0.26 9.39 4.71
N HIS A 68 -0.29 9.83 5.97
CA HIS A 68 -0.09 8.94 7.11
C HIS A 68 -1.28 7.98 7.26
N PHE A 69 -1.02 6.73 7.64
CA PHE A 69 -2.01 5.70 7.87
C PHE A 69 -1.68 4.88 9.14
N PRO A 70 -2.70 4.34 9.84
CA PRO A 70 -2.48 3.50 11.02
C PRO A 70 -2.07 2.07 10.63
N LEU A 71 -1.39 1.37 11.56
CA LEU A 71 -0.97 -0.03 11.39
C LEU A 71 -2.12 -0.96 10.99
N ASP A 72 -3.29 -0.81 11.62
CA ASP A 72 -4.45 -1.67 11.37
C ASP A 72 -4.89 -1.61 9.90
N ARG A 73 -4.84 -0.43 9.30
CA ARG A 73 -5.19 -0.24 7.88
C ARG A 73 -4.20 -0.93 6.97
N LEU A 74 -2.90 -0.86 7.28
CA LEU A 74 -1.86 -1.58 6.54
C LEU A 74 -2.10 -3.09 6.56
N LEU A 75 -2.32 -3.64 7.75
CA LEU A 75 -2.56 -5.06 7.93
C LEU A 75 -3.85 -5.51 7.24
N ALA A 76 -4.93 -4.74 7.35
CA ALA A 76 -6.19 -5.03 6.68
C ALA A 76 -6.03 -5.09 5.15
N ILE A 77 -5.32 -4.12 4.56
CA ILE A 77 -5.04 -4.12 3.12
C ILE A 77 -4.12 -5.30 2.77
N PHE A 78 -3.05 -5.53 3.53
CA PHE A 78 -2.12 -6.65 3.33
C PHE A 78 -2.85 -8.00 3.29
N TYR A 79 -3.65 -8.32 4.32
CA TYR A 79 -4.42 -9.57 4.37
C TYR A 79 -5.52 -9.65 3.30
N SER A 80 -5.97 -8.51 2.75
CA SER A 80 -6.92 -8.51 1.65
C SER A 80 -6.28 -8.84 0.29
N ILE A 81 -5.05 -8.37 0.05
CA ILE A 81 -4.37 -8.53 -1.23
C ILE A 81 -3.58 -9.85 -1.31
N VAL A 82 -3.12 -10.37 -0.17
CA VAL A 82 -2.53 -11.71 -0.13
C VAL A 82 -3.64 -12.75 -0.24
N GLU A 83 -3.48 -13.71 -1.14
CA GLU A 83 -4.48 -14.77 -1.36
C GLU A 83 -4.45 -15.86 -0.29
N GLU A 84 -3.31 -15.99 0.39
CA GLU A 84 -3.07 -16.98 1.44
C GLU A 84 -3.66 -16.56 2.79
N LYS A 85 -4.15 -17.56 3.54
CA LYS A 85 -4.61 -17.36 4.93
C LYS A 85 -3.40 -17.27 5.86
N ILE A 86 -2.93 -16.05 6.09
CA ILE A 86 -1.79 -15.78 6.97
C ILE A 86 -2.30 -15.48 8.38
N ALA A 87 -1.78 -16.18 9.38
CA ALA A 87 -1.99 -15.82 10.77
C ALA A 87 -1.15 -14.59 11.14
N PRO A 88 -1.68 -13.66 11.95
CA PRO A 88 -0.88 -12.59 12.55
C PRO A 88 0.30 -13.21 13.32
N SER A 89 1.52 -12.83 12.95
CA SER A 89 2.74 -13.35 13.57
C SER A 89 3.75 -12.22 13.78
N ALA A 90 4.63 -12.39 14.77
CA ALA A 90 5.72 -11.47 15.06
C ALA A 90 6.63 -11.20 13.85
N ILE A 91 6.72 -12.16 12.92
CA ILE A 91 7.52 -12.05 11.69
C ILE A 91 6.98 -10.93 10.79
N ILE A 92 5.67 -10.78 10.65
CA ILE A 92 5.07 -9.71 9.84
C ILE A 92 5.42 -8.34 10.42
N PHE A 93 5.32 -8.19 11.75
CA PHE A 93 5.70 -6.95 12.43
C PHE A 93 7.19 -6.65 12.29
N SER A 94 8.06 -7.67 12.43
CA SER A 94 9.50 -7.53 12.22
C SER A 94 9.85 -7.08 10.79
N GLN A 95 9.13 -7.57 9.78
CA GLN A 95 9.29 -7.10 8.41
C GLN A 95 8.86 -5.65 8.22
N ILE A 96 7.78 -5.21 8.86
CA ILE A 96 7.37 -3.80 8.85
C ILE A 96 8.47 -2.93 9.45
N SER A 97 9.02 -3.32 10.60
CA SER A 97 10.14 -2.60 11.23
C SER A 97 11.37 -2.57 10.31
N SER A 98 11.66 -3.66 9.62
CA SER A 98 12.77 -3.72 8.65
C SER A 98 12.55 -2.77 7.48
N LEU A 99 11.32 -2.68 6.94
CA LEU A 99 10.96 -1.73 5.88
C LEU A 99 11.08 -0.27 6.33
N VAL A 100 10.84 0.02 7.61
CA VAL A 100 11.08 1.34 8.20
C VAL A 100 12.58 1.63 8.31
N SER A 101 13.37 0.67 8.82
CA SER A 101 14.84 0.80 8.91
C SER A 101 15.51 1.00 7.55
N LEU A 102 14.94 0.40 6.48
CA LEU A 102 15.40 0.59 5.10
C LEU A 102 14.91 1.90 4.45
N HIS A 103 14.21 2.75 5.19
CA HIS A 103 13.65 4.02 4.71
C HIS A 103 12.67 3.87 3.53
N LEU A 104 12.05 2.70 3.38
CA LEU A 104 10.97 2.47 2.41
C LEU A 104 9.62 2.92 3.00
N LEU A 105 9.49 2.83 4.33
CA LEU A 105 8.40 3.38 5.11
C LEU A 105 8.93 4.40 6.11
N GLY A 106 8.19 5.50 6.30
CA GLY A 106 8.42 6.43 7.39
C GLY A 106 7.49 6.08 8.55
N GLN A 107 8.03 5.93 9.74
CA GLN A 107 7.24 5.83 10.96
C GLN A 107 7.25 7.19 11.66
N THR A 108 6.08 7.67 12.05
CA THR A 108 5.94 8.85 12.93
C THR A 108 5.42 8.36 14.27
N CYS A 109 6.27 8.41 15.29
CA CYS A 109 5.83 8.28 16.68
C CYS A 109 5.47 9.67 17.20
N SER A 110 4.29 9.79 17.80
CA SER A 110 3.99 10.86 18.75
C SER A 110 4.82 10.59 20.03
N ASP A 111 5.36 11.60 20.69
CA ASP A 111 6.12 11.45 21.96
C ASP A 111 5.30 10.79 23.09
N SER A 112 3.97 10.72 22.91
CA SER A 112 3.07 9.96 23.76
C SER A 112 3.04 8.48 23.34
N GLN A 113 3.82 7.64 24.05
CA GLN A 113 3.93 6.18 23.88
C GLN A 113 2.60 5.38 23.93
N ILE A 114 1.46 6.06 24.08
CA ILE A 114 0.10 5.50 24.18
C ILE A 114 -0.62 5.51 22.83
N GLU A 115 -0.19 6.33 21.86
CA GLU A 115 -0.81 6.35 20.52
C GLU A 115 -0.25 5.26 19.60
N MET A 116 -1.14 4.61 18.85
CA MET A 116 -0.80 3.61 17.83
C MET A 116 0.15 4.23 16.77
N PRO A 117 1.26 3.57 16.38
CA PRO A 117 2.20 4.13 15.42
C PRO A 117 1.53 4.40 14.07
N ARG A 118 1.84 5.56 13.49
CA ARG A 118 1.42 5.94 12.14
C ARG A 118 2.57 5.76 11.17
N TYR A 119 2.25 5.31 9.98
CA TYR A 119 3.20 5.04 8.92
C TYR A 119 2.88 5.89 7.69
N LYS A 120 3.90 6.16 6.88
CA LYS A 120 3.78 6.76 5.54
C LYS A 120 4.66 6.01 4.56
N CYS A 121 4.23 5.89 3.31
CA CYS A 121 5.03 5.30 2.26
C CYS A 121 5.99 6.34 1.67
N LEU A 122 7.27 6.02 1.53
CA LEU A 122 8.30 6.94 1.03
C LEU A 122 8.70 6.67 -0.42
N ILE A 123 8.20 5.59 -1.01
CA ILE A 123 8.57 5.15 -2.35
C ILE A 123 7.69 5.78 -3.43
N SER A 124 8.25 5.84 -4.65
CA SER A 124 7.58 6.34 -5.86
C SER A 124 6.69 5.30 -6.53
N LEU A 125 5.81 5.77 -7.43
CA LEU A 125 4.92 4.92 -8.23
C LEU A 125 5.69 3.90 -9.08
N ASP A 126 6.80 4.31 -9.71
CA ASP A 126 7.60 3.41 -10.55
C ASP A 126 8.24 2.28 -9.74
N PHE A 127 8.69 2.59 -8.51
CA PHE A 127 9.29 1.59 -7.64
C PHE A 127 8.25 0.56 -7.18
N VAL A 128 7.09 1.01 -6.66
CA VAL A 128 6.03 0.07 -6.24
C VAL A 128 5.53 -0.74 -7.42
N ARG A 129 5.45 -0.16 -8.62
CA ARG A 129 5.04 -0.87 -9.84
C ARG A 129 6.03 -1.97 -10.23
N SER A 130 7.34 -1.69 -10.12
CA SER A 130 8.39 -2.68 -10.35
C SER A 130 8.25 -3.85 -9.38
N VAL A 131 8.12 -3.56 -8.08
CA VAL A 131 7.93 -4.57 -7.02
C VAL A 131 6.66 -5.39 -7.25
N ALA A 132 5.54 -4.73 -7.54
CA ALA A 132 4.25 -5.38 -7.76
C ALA A 132 4.27 -6.29 -8.99
N ARG A 133 5.00 -5.93 -10.05
CA ARG A 133 5.20 -6.78 -11.22
C ARG A 133 5.90 -8.09 -10.87
N THR A 134 6.82 -8.10 -9.89
CA THR A 134 7.49 -9.34 -9.44
C THR A 134 6.57 -10.31 -8.69
N ILE A 135 5.44 -9.84 -8.16
CA ILE A 135 4.42 -10.67 -7.49
C ILE A 135 3.15 -10.82 -8.34
N GLY A 136 3.14 -10.35 -9.59
CA GLY A 136 1.98 -10.42 -10.48
C GLY A 136 0.80 -9.53 -10.07
N PHE A 137 1.01 -8.52 -9.23
CA PHE A 137 -0.04 -7.64 -8.72
C PHE A 137 -0.13 -6.34 -9.54
N ASP A 138 -1.35 -5.94 -9.92
CA ASP A 138 -1.60 -4.74 -10.72
C ASP A 138 -2.06 -3.57 -9.84
N VAL A 139 -1.09 -2.75 -9.38
CA VAL A 139 -1.31 -1.63 -8.44
C VAL A 139 -2.29 -0.59 -8.99
N LEU A 140 -2.26 -0.33 -10.30
CA LEU A 140 -3.04 0.76 -10.91
C LEU A 140 -4.55 0.54 -10.78
N LYS A 141 -5.01 -0.72 -10.82
CA LYS A 141 -6.42 -1.09 -10.60
C LYS A 141 -6.95 -0.76 -9.21
N TYR A 142 -6.05 -0.59 -8.24
CA TYR A 142 -6.40 -0.34 -6.85
C TYR A 142 -6.16 1.11 -6.44
N LEU A 143 -5.64 1.97 -7.32
CA LEU A 143 -5.41 3.38 -7.03
C LEU A 143 -6.65 4.22 -7.39
N TYR A 144 -7.11 5.04 -6.44
CA TYR A 144 -8.32 5.86 -6.59
C TYR A 144 -8.24 6.85 -7.77
N ASP A 145 -7.05 7.39 -8.05
CA ASP A 145 -6.86 8.40 -9.10
C ASP A 145 -6.95 7.81 -10.52
N PHE A 146 -6.77 6.50 -10.68
CA PHE A 146 -6.72 5.82 -11.98
C PHE A 146 -8.01 5.03 -12.30
N VAL A 147 -9.04 5.07 -11.43
CA VAL A 147 -10.29 4.28 -11.54
C VAL A 147 -11.56 5.07 -11.29
#